data_AF-A0A4V3C851-F1
#
_entry.id   AF-A0A4V3C851-F1
#
_cell.length_a   1.000
_cell.length_b   1.000
_cell.length_c   1.000
_cell.angle_alpha   90.00
_cell.angle_beta   90.00
_cell.angle_gamma   90.00
#
_symmetry.space_group_name_H-M   'P 1'
#
loop_
_entity.id
_entity.type
_entity.pdbx_description
1 polymer ?
#
loop_
_entity_poly.entity_id
_entity_poly.type
_entity_poly.pdbx_seq_one_letter_code
_entity_poly.pdbx_strand_id
1 'polypeptide(L)'
;MEEGLTLEQLAERSGVSRRQLINIEQAKHAPTVTTLHAIAYGLNVAVGDLANVGSARSASGPSAVAPVSPGGTKPFDERQAAS
;
A
#
# COMPACT_ATOMS: atom_id res chain seq x y z
N MET A 1 -21.26 6.38 16.66
CA MET A 1 -21.55 7.09 15.40
C MET A 1 -20.22 7.31 14.72
N GLU A 2 -20.05 6.83 13.49
CA GLU A 2 -18.85 7.10 12.69
C GLU A 2 -19.04 8.48 12.06
N GLU A 3 -18.57 9.54 12.72
CA GLU A 3 -18.48 10.85 12.07
C GLU A 3 -17.29 10.82 11.11
N GLY A 4 -17.58 10.44 9.86
CA GLY A 4 -16.64 10.58 8.77
C GLY A 4 -16.37 12.04 8.43
N LEU A 5 -15.20 12.33 7.89
CA LEU A 5 -14.86 13.67 7.40
C LEU A 5 -15.75 14.04 6.22
N THR A 6 -16.19 15.29 6.16
CA THR A 6 -16.75 15.84 4.93
C THR A 6 -15.63 16.00 3.89
N LEU A 7 -16.00 16.06 2.60
CA LEU A 7 -15.05 16.33 1.52
C LEU A 7 -14.31 17.67 1.69
N GLU A 8 -14.94 18.63 2.35
CA GLU A 8 -14.36 19.95 2.64
C GLU A 8 -13.26 19.83 3.70
N GLN A 9 -13.56 19.12 4.79
CA GLN A 9 -12.60 18.85 5.85
C GLN A 9 -11.42 18.00 5.36
N LEU A 10 -11.68 17.01 4.50
CA LEU A 10 -10.62 16.21 3.90
C LEU A 10 -9.77 17.05 2.94
N ALA A 11 -10.38 17.96 2.17
CA ALA A 11 -9.64 18.85 1.28
C ALA A 11 -8.68 19.76 2.07
N GLU A 12 -9.16 20.35 3.17
CA GLU A 12 -8.34 21.16 4.07
C GLU A 12 -7.16 20.37 4.66
N ARG A 13 -7.41 19.15 5.14
CA ARG A 13 -6.39 18.32 5.78
C ARG A 13 -5.35 17.75 4.82
N SER A 14 -5.78 17.36 3.63
CA SER A 14 -4.93 16.72 2.61
C SER A 14 -4.23 17.73 1.69
N GLY A 15 -4.74 18.96 1.60
CA GLY A 15 -4.32 19.93 0.58
C GLY A 15 -4.79 19.57 -0.84
N VAL A 16 -5.61 18.52 -1.00
CA VAL A 16 -6.21 18.13 -2.28
C VAL A 16 -7.50 18.90 -2.47
N SER A 17 -7.70 19.50 -3.65
CA SER A 17 -8.94 20.27 -3.88
C SER A 17 -10.19 19.39 -3.79
N ARG A 18 -11.29 19.95 -3.26
CA ARG A 18 -12.60 19.28 -3.19
C ARG A 18 -13.04 18.71 -4.53
N ARG A 19 -12.84 19.45 -5.63
CA ARG A 19 -13.14 18.99 -6.99
C ARG A 19 -12.34 17.74 -7.38
N GLN A 20 -11.07 17.67 -6.99
CA GLN A 20 -10.22 16.52 -7.26
C GLN A 20 -10.64 15.31 -6.44
N LEU A 21 -11.03 15.49 -5.17
CA LEU A 21 -11.61 14.42 -4.36
C LEU A 21 -12.90 13.86 -4.98
N ILE A 22 -13.83 14.73 -5.43
CA ILE A 22 -15.05 14.32 -6.13
C ILE A 22 -14.74 13.51 -7.39
N ASN A 23 -13.75 13.95 -8.18
CA ASN A 23 -13.35 13.23 -9.39
C ASN A 23 -12.77 11.84 -9.08
N ILE A 24 -12.06 11.71 -7.96
CA ILE A 24 -11.48 10.44 -7.49
C ILE A 24 -12.60 9.49 -7.03
N GLU A 25 -13.57 9.97 -6.24
CA GLU A 25 -14.73 9.16 -5.81
C GLU A 25 -15.58 8.66 -6.99
N GLN A 26 -15.67 9.48 -8.03
CA GLN A 26 -16.38 9.12 -9.27
C GLN A 26 -15.54 8.26 -10.22
N ALA A 27 -14.32 7.88 -9.83
CA ALA A 27 -13.36 7.14 -10.65
C ALA A 27 -13.13 7.75 -12.05
N LYS A 28 -13.26 9.07 -12.18
CA LYS A 28 -13.08 9.78 -13.47
C LYS A 28 -11.64 9.69 -13.96
N HIS A 29 -10.69 9.72 -13.03
CA HIS A 29 -9.26 9.60 -13.31
C HIS A 29 -8.55 8.84 -12.17
N ALA A 30 -7.49 8.12 -12.52
CA ALA A 30 -6.60 7.52 -11.53
C ALA A 30 -5.79 8.63 -10.83
N PRO A 31 -5.79 8.72 -9.50
CA PRO A 31 -4.95 9.66 -8.77
C PRO A 31 -3.46 9.31 -8.92
N THR A 32 -2.60 10.32 -8.83
CA THR A 32 -1.15 10.08 -8.74
C THR A 32 -0.81 9.48 -7.38
N VAL A 33 0.37 8.85 -7.27
CA VAL A 33 0.89 8.35 -5.98
C VAL A 33 0.99 9.48 -4.95
N THR A 34 1.42 10.67 -5.37
CA THR A 34 1.47 11.86 -4.50
C THR A 34 0.08 12.25 -3.99
N THR A 35 -0.94 12.21 -4.85
CA THR A 35 -2.33 12.47 -4.44
C THR A 35 -2.84 11.41 -3.47
N LEU A 36 -2.52 10.13 -3.68
CA LEU A 36 -2.88 9.06 -2.73
C LEU A 36 -2.22 9.28 -1.36
N HIS A 37 -0.95 9.66 -1.33
CA HIS A 37 -0.25 9.99 -0.09
C HIS A 37 -0.90 11.17 0.65
N ALA A 38 -1.26 12.24 -0.07
CA ALA A 38 -1.91 13.40 0.51
C ALA A 38 -3.29 13.05 1.11
N ILE A 39 -4.07 12.22 0.43
CA ILE A 39 -5.37 11.75 0.92
C ILE A 39 -5.20 10.84 2.14
N ALA A 40 -4.26 9.89 2.08
CA ALA A 40 -3.95 9.01 3.21
C ALA A 40 -3.54 9.78 4.47
N TYR A 41 -2.71 10.82 4.29
CA TYR A 41 -2.36 11.75 5.36
C TYR A 41 -3.59 12.46 5.94
N GLY A 42 -4.47 12.99 5.09
CA GLY A 42 -5.69 13.67 5.54
C GLY A 42 -6.69 12.76 6.27
N LEU A 43 -6.71 11.47 5.92
CA LEU A 43 -7.52 10.42 6.54
C LEU A 43 -6.84 9.76 7.75
N ASN A 44 -5.56 10.03 8.00
CA ASN A 44 -4.76 9.36 9.02
C ASN A 44 -4.76 7.82 8.87
N VAL A 45 -4.55 7.34 7.64
CA VAL A 45 -4.44 5.90 7.31
C VAL A 45 -3.15 5.61 6.55
N ALA A 46 -2.76 4.34 6.42
CA ALA A 46 -1.63 3.99 5.57
C ALA A 46 -2.01 4.10 4.09
N VAL A 47 -1.10 4.60 3.26
CA VAL A 47 -1.35 4.69 1.80
C VAL A 47 -1.63 3.31 1.17
N GLY A 48 -1.08 2.25 1.75
CA GLY A 48 -1.34 0.86 1.34
C GLY A 48 -2.80 0.46 1.51
N ASP A 49 -3.48 0.97 2.53
CA ASP A 49 -4.90 0.67 2.80
C ASP A 49 -5.81 1.26 1.71
N LEU A 50 -5.44 2.41 1.14
CA LEU A 50 -6.15 3.03 0.01
C LEU A 50 -5.93 2.26 -1.31
N ALA A 51 -4.72 1.72 -1.51
CA ALA A 51 -4.35 1.01 -2.75
C ALA A 51 -4.89 -0.44 -2.79
N ASN A 52 -5.12 -1.06 -1.63
CA ASN A 52 -5.54 -2.46 -1.52
C ASN A 52 -6.95 -2.72 -2.11
N VAL A 53 -7.79 -1.69 -2.19
CA VAL A 53 -9.18 -1.81 -2.68
C VAL A 53 -9.26 -2.19 -4.17
N GLY A 54 -8.21 -1.92 -4.95
CA GLY A 54 -8.14 -2.29 -6.38
C GLY A 54 -7.69 -3.73 -6.65
N SER A 55 -6.99 -4.37 -5.72
CA SER A 55 -6.38 -5.70 -5.91
C SER A 55 -7.30 -6.86 -5.47
N ALA A 56 -8.31 -6.56 -4.64
CA ALA A 56 -9.26 -7.54 -4.14
C ALA A 56 -10.15 -8.20 -5.22
N ARG A 57 -10.19 -7.67 -6.45
CA ARG A 57 -10.91 -8.31 -7.58
C ARG A 57 -10.11 -9.39 -8.33
N SER A 58 -8.86 -9.67 -7.94
CA SER A 58 -8.08 -10.81 -8.44
C SER A 58 -7.74 -11.84 -7.37
N ALA A 59 -8.14 -11.64 -6.11
CA ALA A 59 -7.91 -12.59 -5.02
C ALA A 59 -8.98 -13.71 -5.00
N SER A 60 -9.11 -14.46 -6.11
CA SER A 60 -9.64 -15.82 -6.05
C SER A 60 -8.48 -16.78 -5.79
N GLY A 61 -8.04 -16.86 -4.53
CA GLY A 61 -7.07 -17.84 -4.06
C GLY A 61 -6.44 -17.44 -2.72
N PRO A 62 -6.35 -18.34 -1.73
CA PRO A 62 -5.57 -18.06 -0.53
C PRO A 62 -4.11 -17.95 -0.92
N SER A 63 -3.50 -16.78 -0.67
CA SER A 63 -2.06 -16.62 -0.74
C SER A 63 -1.43 -17.46 0.37
N ALA A 64 -1.11 -18.71 0.05
CA ALA A 64 -0.27 -19.55 0.87
C ALA A 64 1.14 -18.94 0.81
N VAL A 65 1.50 -18.19 1.84
CA VAL A 65 2.89 -17.91 2.15
C VAL A 65 3.57 -19.25 2.42
N ALA A 66 4.24 -19.80 1.40
CA ALA A 66 5.00 -21.03 1.55
C ALA A 66 6.10 -20.82 2.61
N PRO A 67 6.35 -21.80 3.50
CA PRO A 67 7.45 -21.68 4.45
C PRO A 67 8.76 -21.59 3.68
N VAL A 68 9.44 -20.45 3.83
CA VAL A 68 10.84 -20.28 3.45
C VAL A 68 11.64 -21.39 4.14
N SER A 69 12.10 -22.36 3.36
CA SER A 69 13.05 -23.36 3.85
C SER A 69 14.37 -22.66 4.13
N PRO A 70 14.98 -22.79 5.33
CA PRO A 70 16.33 -22.30 5.53
C PRO A 70 17.27 -23.14 4.66
N GLY A 71 17.78 -22.52 3.59
CA GLY A 71 18.78 -23.13 2.72
C GLY A 71 20.01 -23.53 3.51
N GLY A 72 20.40 -24.80 3.38
CA GLY A 72 21.52 -25.39 4.09
C GLY A 72 22.84 -24.68 3.78
N THR A 73 23.49 -24.18 4.83
CA THR A 73 24.90 -23.81 4.79
C THR A 73 25.72 -25.09 4.59
N LYS A 74 26.37 -25.24 3.43
CA LYS A 74 27.40 -26.27 3.26
C LYS A 74 28.60 -25.93 4.16
N PRO A 75 29.24 -26.91 4.83
CA PRO A 75 30.49 -26.64 5.54
C PRO A 75 31.60 -26.28 4.55
N PHE A 76 32.40 -25.28 4.91
CA PHE A 76 33.62 -24.87 4.23
C PHE A 76 34.69 -25.95 4.44
N ASP A 77 35.13 -26.60 3.36
CA ASP A 77 36.19 -27.62 3.41
C ASP A 77 37.55 -26.93 3.57
N GLU A 78 38.07 -26.92 4.81
CA GLU A 78 39.36 -26.35 5.18
C GLU A 78 40.50 -27.33 4.85
N ARG A 79 40.75 -27.54 3.55
CA ARG A 79 41.94 -28.25 3.06
C ARG A 79 42.63 -27.51 1.93
N GLN A 80 43.05 -26.26 2.20
CA GLN A 80 44.15 -25.64 1.45
C GLN A 80 44.97 -24.72 2.37
N ALA A 81 45.86 -25.32 3.16
CA ALA A 81 47.03 -24.66 3.73
C ALA A 81 48.14 -25.70 3.88
N ALA A 82 48.98 -25.84 2.84
CA ALA A 82 50.38 -26.28 2.93
C ALA A 82 50.98 -26.38 1.52
N SER A 83 51.72 -25.35 1.11
CA SER A 83 52.99 -25.47 0.38
C SER A 83 53.75 -24.15 0.50
#